data_AF-A0A7L8CWD5-F1
#
_entry.id   AF-A0A7L8CWD5-F1
#
_cell.length_a   1.000
_cell.length_b   1.000
_cell.length_c   1.000
_cell.angle_alpha   90.00
_cell.angle_beta   90.00
_cell.angle_gamma   90.00
#
_symmetry.space_group_name_H-M   'P 1'
#
loop_
_entity.id
_entity.type
_entity.pdbx_description
1 polymer ?
#
loop_
_entity_poly.entity_id
_entity_poly.type
_entity_poly.pdbx_seq_one_letter_code
_entity_poly.pdbx_strand_id
1 'polypeptide(L)'
;MLKSVLLGAALASCLSVAVAADTRPLQDPTADPLMLSAGFLAAHPDLQNRMRGLEAYEAGHYEEALKYYRRAAYYADKASQAMVAEMLWKGEGVTRDPALAYAWMDLAAERGYRGFLRFREQYWQALEEGDRERALDEGRAIYARYGDAAAKPRIAAVLRRALSQTTGSRLGSVGSLKITVPGPGGVPLTIDGSTFYDPRYWDPKQYAQWHDRVWMDPRVGRVEVGETETVRGGAAAVAPTAPEADKPDPAVDSPQ
;
A
#
# COMPACT_ATOMS: atom_id res chain seq x y z
N MET A 1 24.14 36.66 69.30
CA MET A 1 22.79 36.08 69.16
C MET A 1 22.03 36.86 68.10
N LEU A 2 21.91 36.35 66.87
CA LEU A 2 21.00 36.82 65.81
C LEU A 2 20.96 35.71 64.74
N LYS A 3 20.01 34.78 64.87
CA LYS A 3 18.83 34.57 64.00
C LYS A 3 19.14 34.08 62.58
N SER A 4 19.01 32.76 62.45
CA SER A 4 18.86 31.95 61.24
C SER A 4 17.69 32.45 60.37
N VAL A 5 17.92 32.57 59.06
CA VAL A 5 16.85 32.64 58.05
C VAL A 5 17.17 31.61 56.98
N LEU A 6 16.42 30.50 57.01
CA LEU A 6 16.34 29.49 55.96
C LEU A 6 15.51 30.07 54.81
N LEU A 7 16.11 30.19 53.63
CA LEU A 7 15.38 30.43 52.38
C LEU A 7 15.30 29.10 51.62
N GLY A 8 14.12 28.47 51.67
CA GLY A 8 13.83 27.25 50.93
C GLY A 8 13.64 27.56 49.45
N ALA A 9 14.54 27.05 48.61
CA ALA A 9 14.34 27.01 47.17
C ALA A 9 13.46 25.80 46.81
N ALA A 10 12.18 26.05 46.55
CA ALA A 10 11.29 25.06 45.95
C ALA A 10 11.64 24.92 44.46
N LEU A 11 12.44 23.91 44.10
CA LEU A 11 12.56 23.47 42.72
C LEU A 11 11.26 22.79 42.32
N ALA A 12 10.44 23.49 41.53
CA ALA A 12 9.34 22.90 40.79
C ALA A 12 9.91 21.95 39.73
N SER A 13 9.99 20.66 40.06
CA SER A 13 10.29 19.60 39.10
C SER A 13 9.13 19.52 38.10
N CYS A 14 9.30 20.12 36.93
CA CYS A 14 8.45 19.82 35.77
C CYS A 14 8.74 18.37 35.36
N LEU A 15 7.87 17.44 35.79
CA LEU A 15 7.82 16.11 35.19
C LEU A 15 7.37 16.30 33.74
N SER A 16 8.32 16.29 32.82
CA SER A 16 8.06 16.02 31.42
C SER A 16 7.44 14.63 31.35
N VAL A 17 6.13 14.57 31.08
CA VAL A 17 5.51 13.32 30.64
C VAL A 17 6.15 12.98 29.30
N ALA A 18 7.13 12.08 29.30
CA ALA A 18 7.55 11.42 28.10
C ALA A 18 6.34 10.64 27.59
N VAL A 19 5.68 11.16 26.55
CA VAL A 19 4.78 10.36 25.73
C VAL A 19 5.66 9.29 25.12
N ALA A 20 5.57 8.07 25.65
CA ALA A 20 6.24 6.92 25.08
C ALA A 20 5.80 6.84 23.61
N ALA A 21 6.76 7.02 22.69
CA ALA A 21 6.55 6.68 21.30
C ALA A 21 6.06 5.23 21.26
N ASP A 22 4.89 5.00 20.69
CA ASP A 22 4.34 3.66 20.50
C ASP A 22 5.36 2.86 19.68
N THR A 23 6.08 1.95 20.34
CA THR A 23 7.20 1.19 19.77
C THR A 23 6.74 -0.01 18.94
N ARG A 24 5.43 -0.15 18.72
CA ARG A 24 4.89 -1.17 17.84
C ARG A 24 5.36 -0.86 16.41
N PRO A 25 6.04 -1.79 15.72
CA PRO A 25 6.37 -1.60 14.32
C PRO A 25 5.08 -1.32 13.55
N LEU A 26 5.09 -0.36 12.62
CA LEU A 26 4.01 -0.17 11.66
C LEU A 26 3.73 -1.52 10.99
N GLN A 27 2.68 -2.19 11.46
CA GLN A 27 2.28 -3.50 10.97
C GLN A 27 1.78 -3.30 9.53
N ASP A 28 2.29 -4.10 8.59
CA ASP A 28 1.66 -4.24 7.27
C ASP A 28 0.14 -4.36 7.52
N PRO A 29 -0.72 -3.65 6.79
CA PRO A 29 -2.15 -3.92 6.74
C PRO A 29 -2.55 -5.40 6.87
N THR A 30 -1.80 -6.32 6.27
CA THR A 30 -2.08 -7.77 6.34
C THR A 30 -1.67 -8.42 7.66
N ALA A 31 -1.00 -7.71 8.57
CA ALA A 31 -0.55 -8.22 9.87
C ALA A 31 -1.57 -7.97 11.00
N ASP A 32 -2.61 -7.16 10.78
CA ASP A 32 -3.72 -7.02 11.73
C ASP A 32 -4.72 -8.19 11.55
N PRO A 33 -4.99 -9.01 12.59
CA PRO A 33 -5.95 -10.12 12.51
C PRO A 33 -7.36 -9.72 12.02
N LEU A 34 -7.77 -8.47 12.22
CA LEU A 34 -9.01 -7.91 11.67
C LEU A 34 -9.01 -7.94 10.14
N MET A 35 -7.88 -7.57 9.54
CA MET A 35 -7.66 -7.46 8.09
C MET A 35 -7.54 -8.82 7.41
N LEU A 36 -7.22 -9.85 8.20
CA LEU A 36 -7.10 -11.24 7.74
C LEU A 36 -8.44 -11.98 7.72
N SER A 37 -9.51 -11.38 8.23
CA SER A 37 -10.81 -12.03 8.26
C SER A 37 -11.38 -12.21 6.84
N ALA A 38 -11.97 -13.38 6.57
CA ALA A 38 -12.48 -13.72 5.24
C ALA A 38 -13.52 -12.71 4.72
N GLY A 39 -14.34 -12.14 5.61
CA GLY A 39 -15.31 -11.10 5.28
C GLY A 39 -14.66 -9.75 4.91
N PHE A 40 -13.53 -9.42 5.54
CA PHE A 40 -12.77 -8.21 5.21
C PHE A 40 -12.07 -8.35 3.87
N LEU A 41 -11.29 -9.42 3.65
CA LEU A 41 -10.53 -9.64 2.41
C LEU A 41 -11.43 -9.75 1.18
N ALA A 42 -12.63 -10.31 1.30
CA ALA A 42 -13.58 -10.38 0.20
C ALA A 42 -14.01 -8.99 -0.32
N ALA A 43 -13.98 -7.96 0.53
CA ALA A 43 -14.29 -6.58 0.17
C ALA A 43 -13.05 -5.77 -0.28
N HIS A 44 -11.85 -6.32 -0.12
CA HIS A 44 -10.57 -5.67 -0.40
C HIS A 44 -9.74 -6.53 -1.37
N PRO A 45 -10.11 -6.55 -2.67
CA PRO A 45 -9.47 -7.41 -3.66
C PRO A 45 -8.00 -7.05 -3.90
N ASP A 46 -7.60 -5.81 -3.63
CA ASP A 46 -6.20 -5.40 -3.60
C ASP A 46 -5.41 -6.19 -2.55
N LEU A 47 -5.86 -6.19 -1.29
CA LEU A 47 -5.21 -6.89 -0.19
C LEU A 47 -5.30 -8.41 -0.35
N GLN A 48 -6.47 -8.93 -0.74
CA GLN A 48 -6.67 -10.36 -0.94
C GLN A 48 -5.72 -10.92 -1.99
N ASN A 49 -5.62 -10.26 -3.15
CA ASN A 49 -4.72 -10.73 -4.20
C ASN A 49 -3.25 -10.50 -3.82
N ARG A 50 -2.90 -9.41 -3.11
CA ARG A 50 -1.52 -9.22 -2.61
C ARG A 50 -1.08 -10.37 -1.72
N MET A 51 -1.95 -10.82 -0.81
CA MET A 51 -1.67 -11.94 0.07
C MET A 51 -1.48 -13.25 -0.68
N ARG A 52 -2.37 -13.58 -1.63
CA ARG A 52 -2.23 -14.77 -2.47
C ARG A 52 -0.96 -14.71 -3.31
N GLY A 53 -0.60 -13.52 -3.80
CA GLY A 53 0.65 -13.28 -4.51
C GLY A 53 1.86 -13.58 -3.63
N LEU A 54 1.86 -13.11 -2.38
CA LEU A 54 2.93 -13.37 -1.42
C LEU A 54 3.05 -14.86 -1.10
N GLU A 55 1.93 -15.52 -0.78
CA GLU A 55 1.90 -16.96 -0.47
C GLU A 55 2.45 -17.79 -1.65
N ALA A 56 1.97 -17.52 -2.87
CA ALA A 56 2.46 -18.20 -4.07
C ALA A 56 3.95 -17.91 -4.32
N TYR A 57 4.41 -16.68 -4.07
CA TYR A 57 5.81 -16.30 -4.25
C TYR A 57 6.73 -17.03 -3.26
N GLU A 58 6.35 -17.09 -1.98
CA GLU A 58 7.08 -17.81 -0.94
C GLU A 58 7.11 -19.32 -1.18
N ALA A 59 6.05 -19.87 -1.78
CA ALA A 59 5.98 -21.26 -2.23
C ALA A 59 6.80 -21.54 -3.51
N GLY A 60 7.40 -20.51 -4.13
CA GLY A 60 8.15 -20.63 -5.39
C GLY A 60 7.28 -20.76 -6.64
N HIS A 61 5.96 -20.57 -6.53
CA HIS A 61 5.00 -20.60 -7.63
C HIS A 61 4.93 -19.23 -8.33
N TYR A 62 6.05 -18.80 -8.92
CA TYR A 62 6.21 -17.44 -9.41
C TYR A 62 5.20 -17.04 -10.51
N GLU A 63 4.82 -17.94 -11.41
CA GLU A 63 3.81 -17.60 -12.44
C GLU A 63 2.45 -17.26 -11.82
N GLU A 64 2.07 -17.98 -10.76
CA GLU A 64 0.81 -17.75 -10.04
C GLU A 64 0.91 -16.46 -9.21
N ALA A 65 2.03 -16.25 -8.53
CA ALA A 65 2.31 -15.01 -7.80
C ALA A 65 2.17 -13.78 -8.70
N LEU A 66 2.73 -13.82 -9.91
CA LEU A 66 2.65 -12.73 -10.88
C LEU A 66 1.20 -12.42 -11.28
N LYS A 67 0.37 -13.46 -11.46
CA LYS A 67 -1.07 -13.30 -11.75
C LYS A 67 -1.76 -12.56 -10.62
N TYR A 68 -1.56 -12.97 -9.37
CA TYR A 68 -2.19 -12.32 -8.23
C TYR A 68 -1.69 -10.88 -8.01
N TYR A 69 -0.39 -10.62 -8.12
CA TYR A 69 0.14 -9.27 -8.00
C TYR A 69 -0.42 -8.33 -9.07
N ARG A 70 -0.58 -8.80 -10.33
CA ARG A 70 -1.23 -8.00 -11.38
C ARG A 70 -2.69 -7.67 -11.05
N ARG A 71 -3.43 -8.55 -10.38
CA ARG A 71 -4.80 -8.28 -9.92
C ARG A 71 -4.83 -7.29 -8.77
N ALA A 72 -3.95 -7.42 -7.79
CA ALA A 72 -3.84 -6.43 -6.73
C ALA A 72 -3.47 -5.05 -7.28
N ALA A 73 -2.51 -4.99 -8.20
CA ALA A 73 -2.13 -3.77 -8.91
C ALA A 73 -3.30 -3.13 -9.68
N TYR A 74 -4.23 -3.93 -10.20
CA TYR A 74 -5.45 -3.47 -10.89
C TYR A 74 -6.37 -2.63 -9.99
N TYR A 75 -6.27 -2.83 -8.68
CA TYR A 75 -6.99 -2.12 -7.62
C TYR A 75 -6.11 -1.11 -6.87
N ALA A 76 -5.06 -0.59 -7.53
CA ALA A 76 -4.19 0.47 -7.04
C ALA A 76 -3.25 0.09 -5.87
N ASP A 77 -2.95 -1.20 -5.71
CA ASP A 77 -1.97 -1.66 -4.74
C ASP A 77 -0.54 -1.40 -5.23
N LYS A 78 0.12 -0.39 -4.64
CA LYS A 78 1.48 0.02 -5.04
C LYS A 78 2.55 -1.02 -4.71
N ALA A 79 2.36 -1.79 -3.65
CA ALA A 79 3.29 -2.86 -3.28
C ALA A 79 3.31 -3.97 -4.34
N SER A 80 2.14 -4.38 -4.82
CA SER A 80 2.00 -5.37 -5.89
C SER A 80 2.48 -4.83 -7.23
N GLN A 81 2.31 -3.54 -7.53
CA GLN A 81 2.94 -2.91 -8.70
C GLN A 81 4.48 -3.04 -8.63
N ALA A 82 5.07 -2.79 -7.47
CA ALA A 82 6.51 -2.97 -7.25
C ALA A 82 6.93 -4.45 -7.34
N MET A 83 6.11 -5.39 -6.84
CA MET A 83 6.40 -6.83 -6.97
C MET A 83 6.37 -7.29 -8.43
N VAL A 84 5.40 -6.83 -9.23
CA VAL A 84 5.39 -7.11 -10.68
C VAL A 84 6.67 -6.60 -11.33
N ALA A 85 7.12 -5.39 -10.97
CA ALA A 85 8.37 -4.83 -11.46
C ALA A 85 9.58 -5.69 -11.08
N GLU A 86 9.71 -6.11 -9.83
CA GLU A 86 10.80 -6.97 -9.38
C GLU A 86 10.82 -8.32 -10.08
N MET A 87 9.66 -8.94 -10.28
CA MET A 87 9.55 -10.23 -10.95
C MET A 87 9.97 -10.14 -12.41
N LEU A 88 9.59 -9.06 -13.11
CA LEU A 88 10.07 -8.77 -14.47
C LEU A 88 11.58 -8.48 -14.50
N TRP A 89 12.11 -7.81 -13.48
CA TRP A 89 13.52 -7.49 -13.37
C TRP A 89 14.39 -8.74 -13.20
N LYS A 90 13.92 -9.69 -12.39
CA LYS A 90 14.61 -10.96 -12.07
C LYS A 90 14.30 -12.07 -13.08
N GLY A 91 13.17 -12.00 -13.78
CA GLY A 91 12.67 -13.09 -14.63
C GLY A 91 12.01 -14.22 -13.83
N GLU A 92 11.34 -13.89 -12.72
CA GLU A 92 10.67 -14.87 -11.86
C GLU A 92 9.24 -15.12 -12.34
N GLY A 93 8.97 -16.32 -12.84
CA GLY A 93 7.65 -16.68 -13.37
C GLY A 93 7.28 -15.96 -14.67
N VAL A 94 8.25 -15.29 -15.31
CA VAL A 94 8.11 -14.59 -16.59
C VAL A 94 9.49 -14.41 -17.19
N THR A 95 9.57 -14.25 -18.51
CA THR A 95 10.82 -13.82 -19.15
C THR A 95 11.26 -12.46 -18.59
N ARG A 96 12.54 -12.35 -18.26
CA ARG A 96 13.13 -11.10 -17.79
C ARG A 96 12.96 -9.98 -18.82
N ASP A 97 12.35 -8.87 -18.42
CA ASP A 97 12.15 -7.67 -19.25
C ASP A 97 12.44 -6.41 -18.43
N PRO A 98 13.67 -5.86 -18.51
CA PRO A 98 14.08 -4.68 -17.75
C PRO A 98 13.30 -3.42 -18.09
N ALA A 99 12.91 -3.24 -19.36
CA ALA A 99 12.15 -2.08 -19.80
C ALA A 99 10.76 -2.06 -19.15
N LEU A 100 10.05 -3.19 -19.21
CA LEU A 100 8.76 -3.32 -18.53
C LEU A 100 8.90 -3.25 -17.01
N ALA A 101 9.96 -3.83 -16.44
CA ALA A 101 10.24 -3.73 -15.00
C ALA A 101 10.37 -2.26 -14.55
N TYR A 102 11.10 -1.42 -15.30
CA TYR A 102 11.16 0.02 -15.03
C TYR A 102 9.77 0.67 -15.10
N ALA A 103 9.00 0.43 -16.16
CA ALA A 103 7.68 1.04 -16.33
C ALA A 103 6.74 0.70 -15.15
N TRP A 104 6.77 -0.54 -14.66
CA TRP A 104 6.01 -0.95 -13.47
C TRP A 104 6.55 -0.34 -12.17
N MET A 105 7.87 -0.16 -12.04
CA MET A 105 8.45 0.47 -10.85
C MET A 105 8.20 1.99 -10.83
N ASP A 106 8.24 2.67 -11.98
CA ASP A 106 7.84 4.08 -12.11
C ASP A 106 6.36 4.24 -11.74
N LEU A 107 5.50 3.33 -12.20
CA LEU A 107 4.10 3.30 -11.80
C LEU A 107 3.93 3.11 -10.29
N ALA A 108 4.67 2.18 -9.67
CA ALA A 108 4.64 2.00 -8.23
C ALA A 108 5.07 3.28 -7.48
N ALA A 109 6.05 4.00 -8.04
CA ALA A 109 6.57 5.26 -7.54
C ALA A 109 5.68 6.49 -7.81
N GLU A 110 4.56 6.36 -8.54
CA GLU A 110 3.63 7.45 -8.87
C GLU A 110 3.19 8.28 -7.65
N ARG A 111 3.08 7.65 -6.47
CA ARG A 111 2.71 8.32 -5.21
C ARG A 111 3.89 8.96 -4.47
N GLY A 112 5.12 8.84 -4.97
CA GLY A 112 6.31 9.44 -4.39
C GLY A 112 6.91 8.68 -3.20
N TYR A 113 6.62 7.39 -3.06
CA TYR A 113 7.20 6.59 -1.98
C TYR A 113 8.71 6.45 -2.18
N ARG A 114 9.49 6.89 -1.18
CA ARG A 114 10.95 6.98 -1.29
C ARG A 114 11.61 5.65 -1.67
N GLY A 115 11.08 4.53 -1.16
CA GLY A 115 11.56 3.19 -1.50
C GLY A 115 11.43 2.87 -2.98
N PHE A 116 10.23 3.08 -3.54
CA PHE A 116 9.95 2.82 -4.96
C PHE A 116 10.64 3.82 -5.88
N LEU A 117 10.73 5.10 -5.50
CA LEU A 117 11.54 6.09 -6.23
C LEU A 117 13.00 5.66 -6.33
N ARG A 118 13.61 5.16 -5.25
CA ARG A 118 14.98 4.66 -5.27
C ARG A 118 15.14 3.49 -6.25
N PHE A 119 14.23 2.52 -6.22
CA PHE A 119 14.27 1.38 -7.15
C PHE A 119 14.06 1.81 -8.60
N ARG A 120 13.13 2.75 -8.84
CA ARG A 120 12.92 3.35 -10.16
C ARG A 120 14.22 3.95 -10.71
N GLU A 121 14.89 4.79 -9.93
CA GLU A 121 16.16 5.41 -10.35
C GLU A 121 17.22 4.35 -10.63
N GLN A 122 17.33 3.33 -9.76
CA GLN A 122 18.26 2.23 -9.97
C GLN A 122 17.98 1.49 -11.28
N TYR A 123 16.71 1.22 -11.59
CA TYR A 123 16.33 0.54 -12.83
C TYR A 123 16.69 1.40 -14.04
N TRP A 124 16.34 2.70 -14.03
CA TRP A 124 16.65 3.62 -15.12
C TRP A 124 18.13 3.70 -15.49
N GLN A 125 18.99 3.76 -14.47
CA GLN A 125 20.44 3.83 -14.65
C GLN A 125 21.01 2.54 -15.25
N ALA A 126 20.36 1.41 -15.01
CA ALA A 126 20.76 0.12 -15.54
C ALA A 126 20.17 -0.20 -16.93
N LEU A 127 19.23 0.61 -17.44
CA LEU A 127 18.69 0.45 -18.79
C LEU A 127 19.61 1.02 -19.86
N GLU A 128 19.69 0.32 -20.99
CA GLU A 128 20.24 0.84 -22.23
C GLU A 128 19.25 1.81 -22.90
N GLU A 129 19.73 2.64 -23.82
CA GLU A 129 18.90 3.68 -24.44
C GLU A 129 17.66 3.13 -25.15
N GLY A 130 17.80 2.03 -25.89
CA GLY A 130 16.66 1.37 -26.55
C GLY A 130 15.61 0.83 -25.56
N ASP A 131 16.05 0.32 -24.40
CA ASP A 131 15.13 -0.13 -23.36
C ASP A 131 14.43 1.03 -22.64
N ARG A 132 15.09 2.18 -22.51
CA ARG A 132 14.46 3.40 -21.96
C ARG A 132 13.33 3.90 -22.85
N GLU A 133 13.55 3.92 -24.17
CA GLU A 133 12.52 4.29 -25.14
C GLU A 133 11.34 3.32 -25.08
N ARG A 134 11.60 2.01 -25.08
CA ARG A 134 10.56 0.98 -24.91
C ARG A 134 9.79 1.15 -23.61
N ALA A 135 10.48 1.40 -22.50
CA ALA A 135 9.84 1.54 -21.20
C ALA A 135 8.88 2.75 -21.16
N LEU A 136 9.27 3.85 -21.79
CA LEU A 136 8.44 5.04 -21.97
C LEU A 136 7.24 4.79 -22.90
N ASP A 137 7.45 4.06 -24.00
CA ASP A 137 6.39 3.76 -24.96
C ASP A 137 5.37 2.75 -24.39
N GLU A 138 5.84 1.57 -23.99
CA GLU A 138 5.02 0.48 -23.47
C GLU A 138 4.41 0.82 -22.10
N GLY A 139 5.12 1.62 -21.30
CA GLY A 139 4.65 2.11 -20.00
C GLY A 139 3.34 2.89 -20.10
N ARG A 140 3.05 3.53 -21.25
CA ARG A 140 1.79 4.25 -21.48
C ARG A 140 0.56 3.38 -21.28
N ALA A 141 0.61 2.15 -21.80
CA ALA A 141 -0.48 1.18 -21.66
C ALA A 141 -0.59 0.66 -20.22
N ILE A 142 0.54 0.51 -19.52
CA ILE A 142 0.58 0.13 -18.11
C ILE A 142 -0.09 1.21 -17.24
N TYR A 143 0.29 2.48 -17.42
CA TYR A 143 -0.31 3.60 -16.71
C TYR A 143 -1.81 3.74 -16.99
N ALA A 144 -2.22 3.60 -18.26
CA ALA A 144 -3.62 3.67 -18.63
C ALA A 144 -4.46 2.62 -17.90
N ARG A 145 -3.93 1.42 -17.67
CA ARG A 145 -4.67 0.32 -17.03
C ARG A 145 -4.53 0.28 -15.51
N TYR A 146 -3.33 0.53 -14.98
CA TYR A 146 -2.95 0.28 -13.60
C TYR A 146 -2.57 1.53 -12.79
N GLY A 147 -2.46 2.69 -13.45
CA GLY A 147 -2.23 3.97 -12.77
C GLY A 147 -3.36 4.35 -11.84
N ASP A 148 -3.06 5.18 -10.84
CA ASP A 148 -4.01 5.57 -9.82
C ASP A 148 -5.28 6.20 -10.42
N ALA A 149 -5.15 6.94 -11.52
CA ALA A 149 -6.27 7.53 -12.25
C ALA A 149 -7.30 6.50 -12.73
N ALA A 150 -6.85 5.31 -13.14
CA ALA A 150 -7.71 4.21 -13.58
C ALA A 150 -8.11 3.29 -12.41
N ALA A 151 -7.17 3.01 -11.50
CA ALA A 151 -7.32 1.96 -10.50
C ALA A 151 -8.04 2.43 -9.22
N LYS A 152 -7.83 3.67 -8.75
CA LYS A 152 -8.51 4.20 -7.55
C LYS A 152 -10.05 4.22 -7.67
N PRO A 153 -10.64 4.60 -8.82
CA PRO A 153 -12.08 4.50 -9.01
C PRO A 153 -12.62 3.06 -8.85
N ARG A 154 -11.86 2.05 -9.26
CA ARG A 154 -12.28 0.64 -9.18
C ARG A 154 -12.36 0.17 -7.73
N ILE A 155 -11.30 0.35 -6.95
CA ILE A 155 -11.32 -0.04 -5.54
C ILE A 155 -12.39 0.77 -4.78
N ALA A 156 -12.53 2.07 -5.07
CA ALA A 156 -13.60 2.88 -4.48
C ALA A 156 -15.01 2.34 -4.79
N ALA A 157 -15.25 1.84 -5.99
CA ALA A 157 -16.53 1.22 -6.36
C ALA A 157 -16.76 -0.09 -5.60
N VAL A 158 -15.73 -0.92 -5.43
CA VAL A 158 -15.80 -2.17 -4.66
C VAL A 158 -16.13 -1.88 -3.19
N LEU A 159 -15.39 -0.98 -2.54
CA LEU A 159 -15.59 -0.63 -1.13
C LEU A 159 -17.01 -0.10 -0.87
N ARG A 160 -17.49 0.83 -1.71
CA ARG A 160 -18.85 1.38 -1.60
C ARG A 160 -19.92 0.30 -1.78
N ARG A 161 -19.74 -0.59 -2.76
CA ARG A 161 -20.67 -1.70 -3.00
C ARG A 161 -20.73 -2.63 -1.81
N ALA A 162 -19.58 -3.08 -1.31
CA ALA A 162 -19.50 -4.01 -0.19
C ALA A 162 -20.09 -3.40 1.10
N LEU A 163 -19.86 -2.11 1.36
CA LEU A 163 -20.48 -1.40 2.47
C LEU A 163 -22.02 -1.32 2.34
N SER A 164 -22.52 -1.02 1.12
CA SER A 164 -23.97 -0.93 0.85
C SER A 164 -24.69 -2.28 1.00
N GLN A 165 -24.03 -3.37 0.65
CA GLN A 165 -24.59 -4.73 0.74
C GLN A 165 -24.67 -5.21 2.19
N THR A 166 -23.77 -4.77 3.07
CA THR A 166 -23.71 -5.30 4.43
C THR A 166 -24.49 -4.48 5.45
N THR A 167 -24.61 -3.16 5.25
CA THR A 167 -25.26 -2.29 6.24
C THR A 167 -26.80 -2.36 6.19
N GLY A 168 -27.42 -2.78 5.07
CA GLY A 168 -28.86 -3.09 4.94
C GLY A 168 -29.87 -1.96 5.29
N SER A 169 -29.39 -0.87 5.87
CA SER A 169 -30.13 0.24 6.46
C SER A 169 -29.71 1.51 5.76
N ARG A 170 -30.69 2.28 5.27
CA ARG A 170 -30.46 3.60 4.66
C ARG A 170 -29.82 4.62 5.62
N LEU A 171 -29.68 4.29 6.91
CA LEU A 171 -29.11 5.12 7.97
C LEU A 171 -27.72 4.66 8.46
N GLY A 172 -27.18 3.54 7.97
CA GLY A 172 -25.77 3.15 8.20
C GLY A 172 -25.37 2.76 9.63
N SER A 173 -26.31 2.40 10.51
CA SER A 173 -25.98 2.04 11.90
C SER A 173 -25.36 0.64 12.01
N VAL A 174 -24.07 0.58 12.36
CA VAL A 174 -23.29 -0.65 12.61
C VAL A 174 -22.95 -0.85 14.10
N GLY A 175 -23.38 0.07 14.98
CA GLY A 175 -22.88 0.21 16.35
C GLY A 175 -23.26 -0.90 17.35
N SER A 176 -24.08 -1.87 16.95
CA SER A 176 -24.41 -3.06 17.77
C SER A 176 -24.13 -4.38 17.06
N LEU A 177 -23.49 -4.33 15.87
CA LEU A 177 -23.30 -5.51 15.04
C LEU A 177 -22.08 -6.27 15.57
N LYS A 178 -22.23 -7.58 15.78
CA LYS A 178 -21.10 -8.46 16.14
C LYS A 178 -20.84 -9.38 14.96
N ILE A 179 -19.65 -9.31 14.40
CA ILE A 179 -19.24 -10.12 13.26
C ILE A 179 -18.42 -11.28 13.79
N THR A 180 -18.93 -12.49 13.63
CA THR A 180 -18.22 -13.71 14.00
C THR A 180 -17.49 -14.23 12.77
N VAL A 181 -16.17 -14.24 12.79
CA VAL A 181 -15.32 -14.76 11.72
C VAL A 181 -14.56 -16.00 12.19
N PRO A 182 -14.30 -17.00 11.31
CA PRO A 182 -13.41 -18.11 11.65
C PRO A 182 -12.03 -17.58 12.04
N GLY A 183 -11.52 -17.96 13.21
CA GLY A 183 -10.20 -17.58 13.68
C GLY A 183 -9.19 -18.75 13.70
N PRO A 184 -7.94 -18.47 14.10
CA PRO A 184 -6.88 -19.48 14.14
C PRO A 184 -7.27 -20.72 14.94
N GLY A 185 -6.99 -21.91 14.41
CA GLY A 185 -7.33 -23.18 15.07
C GLY A 185 -8.82 -23.50 15.13
N GLY A 186 -9.66 -22.82 14.34
CA GLY A 186 -11.11 -23.04 14.30
C GLY A 186 -11.89 -22.31 15.40
N VAL A 187 -11.21 -21.49 16.22
CA VAL A 187 -11.86 -20.67 17.25
C VAL A 187 -12.46 -19.42 16.62
N PRO A 188 -13.79 -19.18 16.70
CA PRO A 188 -14.38 -18.00 16.10
C PRO A 188 -13.93 -16.72 16.80
N LEU A 189 -13.47 -15.73 16.04
CA LEU A 189 -13.20 -14.38 16.51
C LEU A 189 -14.47 -13.55 16.40
N THR A 190 -14.89 -12.94 17.51
CA THR A 190 -16.00 -11.98 17.51
C THR A 190 -15.43 -10.57 17.41
N ILE A 191 -15.79 -9.87 16.35
CA ILE A 191 -15.32 -8.53 16.03
C ILE A 191 -16.50 -7.57 16.19
N ASP A 192 -16.25 -6.44 16.85
CA ASP A 192 -17.25 -5.38 16.94
C ASP A 192 -17.44 -4.71 15.57
N GLY A 193 -18.69 -4.48 15.18
CA GLY A 193 -19.06 -3.88 13.90
C GLY A 193 -18.49 -2.48 13.71
N SER A 194 -18.30 -1.70 14.79
CA SER A 194 -17.64 -0.39 14.71
C SER A 194 -16.15 -0.50 14.37
N THR A 195 -15.49 -1.55 14.85
CA THR A 195 -14.10 -1.87 14.51
C THR A 195 -13.99 -2.38 13.08
N PHE A 196 -14.92 -3.24 12.64
CA PHE A 196 -14.90 -3.81 11.29
C PHE A 196 -15.26 -2.78 10.22
N TYR A 197 -16.28 -1.95 10.44
CA TYR A 197 -16.73 -0.90 9.51
C TYR A 197 -16.10 0.47 9.79
N ASP A 198 -14.92 0.49 10.42
CA ASP A 198 -14.20 1.73 10.65
C ASP A 198 -14.01 2.47 9.31
N PRO A 199 -14.39 3.76 9.22
CA PRO A 199 -14.28 4.53 7.97
C PRO A 199 -12.88 4.51 7.37
N ARG A 200 -11.83 4.28 8.17
CA ARG A 200 -10.45 4.11 7.68
C ARG A 200 -10.30 3.02 6.64
N TYR A 201 -11.12 1.96 6.70
CA TYR A 201 -11.03 0.82 5.79
C TYR A 201 -12.04 0.87 4.65
N TRP A 202 -13.15 1.60 4.82
CA TRP A 202 -14.28 1.57 3.88
C TRP A 202 -14.54 2.87 3.14
N ASP A 203 -14.11 4.02 3.69
CA ASP A 203 -14.14 5.28 2.95
C ASP A 203 -12.95 5.34 1.98
N PRO A 204 -13.16 5.50 0.66
CA PRO A 204 -12.06 5.42 -0.31
C PRO A 204 -10.93 6.44 -0.08
N LYS A 205 -11.22 7.62 0.48
CA LYS A 205 -10.18 8.62 0.75
C LYS A 205 -9.35 8.21 1.96
N GLN A 206 -10.01 7.81 3.04
CA GLN A 206 -9.31 7.36 4.24
C GLN A 206 -8.55 6.05 3.99
N TYR A 207 -9.10 5.15 3.17
CA TYR A 207 -8.44 3.92 2.75
C TYR A 207 -7.14 4.17 2.00
N ALA A 208 -7.17 5.09 1.03
CA ALA A 208 -5.96 5.50 0.31
C ALA A 208 -4.93 6.13 1.27
N GLN A 209 -5.36 7.02 2.18
CA GLN A 209 -4.47 7.63 3.18
C GLN A 209 -3.85 6.61 4.14
N TRP A 210 -4.62 5.59 4.51
CA TRP A 210 -4.15 4.52 5.37
C TRP A 210 -3.05 3.71 4.68
N HIS A 211 -3.26 3.31 3.43
CA HIS A 211 -2.22 2.70 2.59
C HIS A 211 -0.99 3.60 2.47
N ASP A 212 -1.18 4.87 2.11
CA ASP A 212 -0.07 5.80 1.89
C ASP A 212 0.75 6.00 3.19
N ARG A 213 0.13 6.04 4.36
CA ARG A 213 0.83 6.16 5.66
C ARG A 213 1.78 4.99 5.92
N VAL A 214 1.40 3.77 5.52
CA VAL A 214 2.25 2.57 5.68
C VAL A 214 3.54 2.70 4.89
N TRP A 215 3.49 3.32 3.70
CA TRP A 215 4.61 3.41 2.76
C TRP A 215 5.36 4.75 2.78
N MET A 216 4.74 5.81 3.29
CA MET A 216 5.32 7.16 3.38
C MET A 216 6.10 7.42 4.66
N ASP A 217 5.93 6.64 5.74
CA ASP A 217 6.60 6.93 7.01
C ASP A 217 8.14 6.83 6.86
N PRO A 218 8.87 7.96 6.93
CA PRO A 218 10.31 7.95 6.81
C PRO A 218 10.93 7.47 8.13
N ARG A 219 11.36 6.21 8.20
CA ARG A 219 12.20 5.71 9.30
C ARG A 219 13.66 6.13 9.18
N VAL A 220 13.92 7.41 8.87
CA VAL A 220 15.27 7.97 8.90
C VAL A 220 15.21 9.27 9.67
N GLY A 221 15.99 9.36 10.76
CA GLY A 221 16.12 10.56 11.57
C GLY A 221 16.38 11.78 10.69
N ARG A 222 15.83 12.92 11.12
CA ARG A 222 16.04 14.22 10.47
C ARG A 222 17.53 14.44 10.23
N VAL A 223 17.97 14.35 8.97
CA VAL A 223 19.26 14.88 8.53
C VAL A 223 18.93 16.18 7.81
N GLU A 224 19.31 17.31 8.41
CA GLU A 224 19.29 18.59 7.73
C GLU A 224 20.39 18.58 6.67
N VAL A 225 19.99 18.54 5.41
CA VAL A 225 20.90 18.71 4.28
C VAL A 225 20.87 20.19 3.90
N GLY A 226 22.03 20.84 3.91
CA GLY A 226 22.19 22.23 3.48
C GLY A 226 21.84 22.45 2.00
N GLU A 227 21.76 23.72 1.60
CA GLU A 227 21.24 24.19 0.31
C GLU A 227 21.71 23.34 -0.89
N THR A 228 20.75 22.80 -1.63
CA THR A 228 20.99 21.96 -2.81
C THR A 228 21.08 22.80 -4.08
N GLU A 229 22.14 22.57 -4.86
CA GLU A 229 22.30 23.13 -6.21
C GLU A 229 21.38 22.36 -7.19
N THR A 230 20.54 23.09 -7.91
CA THR A 230 19.53 22.48 -8.81
C THR A 230 20.16 22.17 -10.17
N VAL A 231 20.60 20.93 -10.37
CA VAL A 231 20.97 20.45 -11.71
C VAL A 231 19.69 20.17 -12.51
N ARG A 232 19.50 20.90 -13.63
CA ARG A 232 18.43 20.63 -14.61
C ARG A 232 18.67 19.28 -15.30
N GLY A 233 18.23 18.19 -14.66
CA GLY A 233 18.00 16.90 -15.31
C GLY A 233 16.50 16.72 -15.52
N GLY A 234 16.04 16.67 -16.77
CA GLY A 234 14.63 16.44 -17.10
C GLY A 234 14.16 15.10 -16.51
N ALA A 235 13.05 15.13 -15.79
CA ALA A 235 12.48 13.96 -15.13
C ALA A 235 12.10 12.89 -16.17
N ALA A 236 12.82 11.77 -16.18
CA ALA A 236 12.44 10.55 -16.87
C ALA A 236 11.26 9.90 -16.13
N ALA A 237 10.05 10.15 -16.63
CA ALA A 237 8.82 9.56 -16.14
C ALA A 237 7.91 9.25 -17.33
N VAL A 238 7.11 8.20 -17.24
CA VAL A 238 6.12 7.89 -18.29
C VAL A 238 5.12 9.05 -18.39
N ALA A 239 4.88 9.52 -19.62
CA ALA A 239 3.95 10.62 -19.86
C ALA A 239 2.52 10.24 -19.44
N PRO A 240 1.72 11.19 -18.92
CA PRO A 240 0.35 10.92 -18.49
C PRO A 240 -0.52 10.42 -19.66
N THR A 241 -1.24 9.31 -19.45
CA THR A 241 -2.13 8.69 -20.44
C THR A 241 -3.58 8.66 -19.98
N ALA A 242 -4.50 8.54 -20.95
CA ALA A 242 -5.92 8.43 -20.66
C ALA A 242 -6.22 7.10 -19.93
N PRO A 243 -6.95 7.13 -18.79
CA PRO A 243 -7.22 5.94 -18.00
C PRO A 243 -8.26 5.01 -18.66
N GLU A 244 -8.05 3.70 -18.57
CA GLU A 244 -8.98 2.67 -19.03
C GLU A 244 -9.94 2.26 -17.91
N ALA A 245 -11.15 2.82 -17.84
CA ALA A 245 -12.07 2.57 -16.73
C ALA A 245 -12.82 1.22 -16.81
N ASP A 246 -13.13 0.72 -18.03
CA ASP A 246 -14.18 -0.30 -18.24
C ASP A 246 -13.69 -1.74 -18.51
N LYS A 247 -12.39 -2.02 -18.39
CA LYS A 247 -11.88 -3.39 -18.65
C LYS A 247 -12.12 -4.35 -17.47
N PRO A 248 -12.23 -5.66 -17.71
CA PRO A 248 -12.31 -6.64 -16.62
C PRO A 248 -10.95 -6.84 -15.93
N ASP A 249 -11.02 -7.27 -14.66
CA ASP A 249 -9.87 -7.73 -13.86
C ASP A 249 -9.12 -8.85 -14.62
N PRO A 250 -7.77 -8.85 -14.67
CA PRO A 250 -7.03 -9.97 -15.25
C PRO A 250 -7.45 -11.33 -14.66
N ALA A 251 -7.70 -12.31 -15.53
CA ALA A 251 -8.18 -13.64 -15.14
C ALA A 251 -7.14 -14.42 -14.31
N VAL A 252 -7.63 -15.26 -13.39
CA VAL A 252 -6.86 -16.34 -12.76
C VAL A 252 -7.64 -17.62 -13.03
N ASP A 253 -6.97 -18.64 -13.54
CA ASP A 253 -7.54 -19.98 -13.53
C ASP A 253 -7.79 -20.36 -12.08
N SER A 254 -9.02 -20.75 -11.75
CA SER A 254 -9.33 -21.20 -10.39
C SER A 254 -8.49 -22.45 -10.10
N PRO A 255 -7.79 -22.55 -8.96
CA PRO A 255 -7.22 -23.82 -8.56
C PRO A 255 -8.38 -24.82 -8.45
N GLN A 256 -8.27 -25.94 -9.18
CA GLN A 256 -9.18 -27.09 -9.06
C GLN A 256 -9.00 -27.79 -7.72
#